data_AF-A0AAE9ZJQ9-F1
#
_entry.id   AF-A0AAE9ZJQ9-F1
#
_cell.length_a   1.000
_cell.length_b   1.000
_cell.length_c   1.000
_cell.angle_alpha   90.00
_cell.angle_beta   90.00
_cell.angle_gamma   90.00
#
_symmetry.space_group_name_H-M   'P 1'
#
loop_
_entity.id
_entity.type
_entity.pdbx_description
1 polymer ?
#
loop_
_entity_poly.entity_id
_entity_poly.type
_entity_poly.pdbx_seq_one_letter_code
_entity_poly.pdbx_strand_id
1 'polypeptide(L)'
;MTAPNTPFPSIDILKQQAKRLRKGLDEDGDFLTHSESLELIAKQYGFRDWNTLFAAAGNRPAERWFQLGDRVKGRYLGQSFHGEIVAARTMTGEFLQVSVKFDDPVDVVKFDSFSAYRSRITAVINKAGITSAKTSDGEAQLVMQPDDS
;
A
#
# COMPACT_ATOMS: atom_id res chain seq x y z
N MET A 1 -4.38 -29.15 3.84
CA MET A 1 -3.46 -28.54 2.86
C MET A 1 -3.28 -27.09 3.28
N THR A 2 -2.22 -26.83 4.02
CA THR A 2 -1.94 -25.56 4.70
C THR A 2 -1.19 -24.67 3.70
N ALA A 3 -1.74 -23.50 3.35
CA ALA A 3 -1.02 -22.55 2.50
C ALA A 3 0.31 -22.17 3.19
N PRO A 4 1.45 -22.16 2.48
CA PRO A 4 2.72 -21.79 3.09
C PRO A 4 2.64 -20.34 3.58
N ASN A 5 2.80 -20.16 4.89
CA ASN A 5 2.83 -18.88 5.58
C ASN A 5 4.18 -18.16 5.32
N THR A 6 4.53 -17.96 4.05
CA THR A 6 5.71 -17.17 3.67
C THR A 6 5.26 -15.71 3.62
N PRO A 7 5.80 -14.80 4.45
CA PRO A 7 5.43 -13.39 4.40
C PRO A 7 5.85 -12.81 3.04
N PHE A 8 4.87 -12.62 2.14
CA PHE A 8 5.09 -11.98 0.85
C PHE A 8 5.04 -10.45 1.00
N PRO A 9 5.92 -9.71 0.30
CA PRO A 9 6.03 -8.26 0.40
C PRO A 9 4.80 -7.55 -0.20
N SER A 10 4.67 -6.24 0.05
CA SER A 10 3.51 -5.45 -0.40
C SER A 10 3.38 -5.46 -1.93
N ILE A 11 2.16 -5.23 -2.45
CA ILE A 11 1.86 -5.25 -3.89
C ILE A 11 2.84 -4.37 -4.71
N ASP A 12 3.20 -3.20 -4.19
CA ASP A 12 4.17 -2.29 -4.83
C ASP A 12 5.55 -2.93 -5.02
N ILE A 13 6.04 -3.61 -3.98
CA ILE A 13 7.32 -4.34 -4.01
C ILE A 13 7.24 -5.53 -4.97
N LEU A 14 6.12 -6.26 -4.98
CA LEU A 14 5.91 -7.38 -5.91
C LEU A 14 5.93 -6.92 -7.37
N LYS A 15 5.31 -5.76 -7.68
CA LYS A 15 5.39 -5.15 -9.02
C LYS A 15 6.80 -4.70 -9.37
N GLN A 16 7.54 -4.12 -8.43
CA GLN A 16 8.94 -3.76 -8.64
C GLN A 16 9.82 -5.00 -8.89
N GLN A 17 9.57 -6.09 -8.17
CA GLN A 17 10.25 -7.38 -8.39
C GLN A 17 9.95 -7.92 -9.79
N ALA A 18 8.69 -7.91 -10.22
CA ALA A 18 8.32 -8.33 -11.59
C ALA A 18 9.02 -7.47 -12.66
N LYS A 19 9.12 -6.15 -12.45
CA LYS A 19 9.82 -5.24 -13.36
C LYS A 19 11.33 -5.53 -13.44
N ARG A 20 11.98 -5.79 -12.30
CA ARG A 20 13.40 -6.16 -12.24
C ARG A 20 13.66 -7.52 -12.89
N LEU A 21 12.79 -8.50 -12.61
CA LEU A 21 12.85 -9.83 -13.20
C LEU A 21 12.76 -9.75 -14.73
N ARG A 22 11.78 -9.02 -15.25
CA ARG A 22 11.63 -8.81 -16.70
C ARG A 22 12.88 -8.22 -17.32
N LYS A 23 13.45 -7.19 -16.68
CA LYS A 23 14.63 -6.51 -17.19
C LYS A 23 15.82 -7.46 -17.28
N GLY A 24 16.05 -8.28 -16.24
CA GLY A 24 17.16 -9.24 -16.24
C GLY A 24 17.01 -10.34 -17.30
N LEU A 25 15.77 -10.75 -17.60
CA LEU A 25 15.50 -11.78 -18.61
C LEU A 25 15.55 -11.23 -20.04
N ASP A 26 15.14 -9.97 -20.24
CA ASP A 26 15.31 -9.24 -21.50
C ASP A 26 16.80 -9.08 -21.87
N GLU A 27 17.67 -8.84 -20.88
CA GLU A 27 19.13 -8.79 -21.06
C GLU A 27 19.75 -10.15 -21.45
N ASP A 28 19.11 -11.26 -21.12
CA ASP A 28 19.53 -12.63 -21.46
C ASP A 28 18.94 -13.12 -22.81
N GLY A 29 18.08 -12.31 -23.45
CA GLY A 29 17.43 -12.60 -24.73
C GLY A 29 16.06 -13.27 -24.62
N ASP A 30 15.51 -13.40 -23.41
CA ASP A 30 14.20 -14.00 -23.14
C ASP A 30 13.14 -12.90 -22.94
N PHE A 31 12.38 -12.61 -24.00
CA PHE A 31 11.40 -11.53 -24.03
C PHE A 31 10.12 -11.93 -23.30
N LEU A 32 10.00 -11.53 -22.05
CA LEU A 32 8.76 -11.68 -21.28
C LEU A 32 7.89 -10.43 -21.30
N THR A 33 6.58 -10.63 -21.41
CA THR A 33 5.62 -9.55 -21.18
C THR A 33 5.55 -9.18 -19.70
N HIS A 34 5.00 -7.99 -19.42
CA HIS A 34 4.80 -7.54 -18.05
C HIS A 34 3.88 -8.47 -17.25
N SER A 35 2.82 -8.97 -17.89
CA SER A 35 1.87 -9.91 -17.28
C SER A 35 2.53 -11.23 -16.92
N GLU A 36 3.34 -11.80 -17.82
CA GLU A 36 4.07 -13.05 -17.54
C GLU A 36 5.06 -12.91 -16.38
N SER A 37 5.71 -11.75 -16.28
CA SER A 37 6.61 -11.47 -15.15
C SER A 37 5.87 -11.44 -13.81
N LEU A 38 4.63 -10.94 -13.77
CA LEU A 38 3.79 -10.95 -12.56
C LEU A 38 3.32 -12.37 -12.19
N GLU A 39 3.00 -13.19 -13.20
CA GLU A 39 2.65 -14.61 -13.02
C GLU A 39 3.82 -15.42 -12.45
N LEU A 40 5.05 -15.17 -12.92
CA LEU A 40 6.26 -15.81 -12.39
C LEU A 40 6.51 -15.43 -10.93
N ILE A 41 6.33 -14.15 -10.57
CA ILE A 41 6.38 -13.71 -9.19
C ILE A 41 5.31 -14.42 -8.34
N ALA A 42 4.08 -14.56 -8.83
CA ALA A 42 3.04 -15.31 -8.13
C ALA A 42 3.46 -16.75 -7.82
N LYS A 43 3.98 -17.46 -8.83
CA LYS A 43 4.48 -18.84 -8.69
C LYS A 43 5.66 -18.93 -7.74
N GLN A 44 6.57 -17.95 -7.72
CA GLN A 44 7.69 -17.90 -6.78
C GLN A 44 7.23 -17.87 -5.32
N TYR A 45 6.12 -17.18 -5.03
CA TYR A 45 5.50 -17.14 -3.70
C TYR A 45 4.52 -18.30 -3.45
N GLY A 46 4.43 -19.27 -4.37
CA GLY A 46 3.55 -20.45 -4.23
C GLY A 46 2.08 -20.19 -4.58
N PHE A 47 1.78 -19.06 -5.22
CA PHE A 47 0.44 -18.75 -5.71
C PHE A 47 0.24 -19.24 -7.14
N ARG A 48 -1.01 -19.56 -7.48
CA ARG A 48 -1.37 -20.11 -8.79
C ARG A 48 -1.20 -19.07 -9.90
N ASP A 49 -1.68 -17.85 -9.65
CA ASP A 49 -1.73 -16.74 -10.60
C ASP A 49 -1.52 -15.41 -9.87
N TRP A 50 -1.13 -14.36 -10.60
CA TRP A 50 -0.95 -13.01 -10.05
C TRP A 50 -2.20 -12.50 -9.37
N ASN A 51 -3.38 -12.80 -9.91
CA ASN A 51 -4.63 -12.35 -9.30
C ASN A 51 -4.83 -12.92 -7.89
N THR A 52 -4.40 -14.17 -7.65
CA THR A 52 -4.47 -14.80 -6.33
C THR A 52 -3.43 -14.22 -5.37
N LEU A 53 -2.19 -14.00 -5.82
CA LEU A 53 -1.17 -13.32 -5.02
C LEU A 53 -1.57 -11.87 -4.71
N PHE A 54 -2.12 -11.15 -5.69
CA PHE A 54 -2.60 -9.78 -5.54
C PHE A 54 -3.76 -9.71 -4.56
N ALA A 55 -4.71 -10.64 -4.65
CA ALA A 55 -5.78 -10.77 -3.68
C ALA A 55 -5.23 -11.10 -2.30
N ALA A 56 -4.28 -12.02 -2.15
CA ALA A 56 -3.69 -12.36 -0.84
C ALA A 56 -2.83 -11.24 -0.24
N ALA A 57 -2.05 -10.54 -1.08
CA ALA A 57 -1.25 -9.39 -0.68
C ALA A 57 -2.11 -8.14 -0.37
N GLY A 58 -3.28 -8.02 -1.02
CA GLY A 58 -4.29 -7.00 -0.74
C GLY A 58 -5.24 -7.37 0.39
N ASN A 59 -5.41 -8.67 0.65
CA ASN A 59 -6.21 -9.26 1.71
C ASN A 59 -5.31 -9.75 2.85
N ARG A 60 -4.18 -9.07 3.08
CA ARG A 60 -3.48 -9.18 4.36
C ARG A 60 -4.53 -8.98 5.45
N PRO A 61 -4.59 -9.85 6.46
CA PRO A 61 -5.56 -9.69 7.54
C PRO A 61 -5.41 -8.30 8.13
N ALA A 62 -6.34 -7.40 7.78
CA ALA A 62 -6.75 -6.31 8.64
C ALA A 62 -7.53 -6.92 9.80
N GLU A 63 -6.90 -7.85 10.55
CA GLU A 63 -7.53 -8.44 11.74
C GLU A 63 -7.74 -7.38 12.83
N ARG A 64 -7.12 -6.20 12.67
CA ARG A 64 -7.46 -5.01 13.41
C ARG A 64 -7.95 -3.93 12.46
N TRP A 65 -9.23 -3.57 12.56
CA TRP A 65 -9.64 -2.25 12.10
C TRP A 65 -8.80 -1.22 12.84
N PHE A 66 -8.29 -0.24 12.12
CA PHE A 66 -7.58 0.89 12.71
C PHE A 66 -8.41 1.52 13.83
N GLN A 67 -7.84 1.58 15.03
CA GLN A 67 -8.48 2.14 16.22
C GLN A 67 -7.88 3.49 16.59
N LEU A 68 -8.62 4.24 17.41
CA LEU A 68 -8.08 5.43 18.04
C LEU A 68 -6.85 5.07 18.88
N GLY A 69 -5.75 5.80 18.71
CA GLY A 69 -4.47 5.58 19.38
C GLY A 69 -3.53 4.62 18.64
N ASP A 70 -3.96 3.98 17.55
CA ASP A 70 -3.06 3.11 16.76
C ASP A 70 -1.98 3.94 16.08
N ARG A 71 -0.75 3.44 16.14
CA ARG A 71 0.39 3.95 15.40
C ARG A 71 0.32 3.45 13.96
N VAL A 72 0.50 4.36 13.02
CA VAL A 72 0.42 4.08 11.59
C VAL A 72 1.60 4.68 10.85
N LYS A 73 2.02 3.97 9.81
CA LYS A 73 2.99 4.45 8.84
C LYS A 73 2.47 4.24 7.44
N GLY A 74 2.94 5.04 6.50
CA GLY A 74 2.46 4.92 5.14
C GLY A 74 2.95 6.02 4.22
N ARG A 75 2.20 6.21 3.13
CA ARG A 75 2.43 7.27 2.15
C ARG A 75 1.17 8.12 1.99
N TYR A 76 1.32 9.44 2.10
CA TYR A 76 0.30 10.43 1.80
C TYR A 76 0.78 11.32 0.65
N LEU A 77 0.05 11.32 -0.47
CA LEU A 77 0.42 12.01 -1.71
C LEU A 77 1.85 11.66 -2.21
N GLY A 78 2.30 10.44 -1.92
CA GLY A 78 3.63 9.93 -2.26
C GLY A 78 4.71 10.24 -1.21
N GLN A 79 4.41 11.00 -0.17
CA GLN A 79 5.33 11.34 0.92
C GLN A 79 5.18 10.33 2.06
N SER A 80 6.31 9.82 2.56
CA SER A 80 6.28 8.88 3.69
C SER A 80 5.91 9.62 4.97
N PHE A 81 5.08 9.00 5.81
CA PHE A 81 4.69 9.57 7.10
C PHE A 81 4.68 8.52 8.20
N HIS A 82 4.89 8.98 9.43
CA HIS A 82 4.59 8.28 10.66
C HIS A 82 3.62 9.12 11.47
N GLY A 83 2.70 8.48 12.16
CA GLY A 83 1.73 9.18 12.97
C GLY A 83 0.84 8.28 13.79
N GLU A 84 -0.11 8.90 14.45
CA GLU A 84 -1.09 8.25 15.31
C GLU A 84 -2.50 8.60 14.88
N ILE A 85 -3.39 7.63 14.98
CA ILE A 85 -4.81 7.84 14.72
C ILE A 85 -5.43 8.56 15.92
N VAL A 86 -5.74 9.83 15.74
CA VAL A 86 -6.37 10.69 16.76
C VAL A 86 -7.90 10.72 16.65
N ALA A 87 -8.47 10.16 15.58
CA ALA A 87 -9.90 9.88 15.47
C ALA A 87 -10.14 8.73 14.48
N ALA A 88 -11.09 7.85 14.78
CA ALA A 88 -11.58 6.84 13.85
C ALA A 88 -13.11 6.78 13.92
N ARG A 89 -13.77 6.83 12.77
CA ARG A 89 -15.23 6.78 12.64
C ARG A 89 -15.64 5.83 11.53
N THR A 90 -16.38 4.79 11.89
CA THR A 90 -16.97 3.86 10.92
C THR A 90 -18.02 4.60 10.08
N MET A 91 -17.90 4.49 8.77
CA MET A 91 -18.87 5.02 7.81
C MET A 91 -19.81 3.91 7.35
N THR A 92 -20.88 4.26 6.65
CA THR A 92 -21.79 3.26 6.07
C THR A 92 -21.04 2.43 5.02
N GLY A 93 -21.12 1.09 5.13
CA GLY A 93 -20.40 0.14 4.26
C GLY A 93 -19.09 -0.36 4.87
N GLU A 94 -18.08 -0.64 4.04
CA GLU A 94 -16.75 -1.14 4.45
C GLU A 94 -15.68 -0.04 4.48
N PHE A 95 -16.09 1.18 4.85
CA PHE A 95 -15.22 2.36 4.89
C PHE A 95 -15.05 2.90 6.32
N LEU A 96 -13.84 3.34 6.63
CA LEU A 96 -13.47 3.94 7.90
C LEU A 96 -12.88 5.33 7.65
N GLN A 97 -13.47 6.34 8.26
CA GLN A 97 -12.88 7.68 8.28
C GLN A 97 -11.89 7.75 9.43
N VAL A 98 -10.61 7.97 9.11
CA VAL A 98 -9.55 8.15 10.11
C VAL A 98 -8.99 9.56 10.04
N SER A 99 -8.65 10.11 11.20
CA SER A 99 -7.80 11.29 11.32
C SER A 99 -6.45 10.88 11.88
N VAL A 100 -5.41 11.07 11.08
CA VAL A 100 -4.04 10.76 11.45
C VAL A 100 -3.32 12.07 11.78
N LYS A 101 -2.70 12.14 12.96
CA LYS A 101 -1.76 13.19 13.32
C LYS A 101 -0.36 12.67 13.04
N PHE A 102 0.39 13.37 12.20
CA PHE A 102 1.78 13.02 11.93
C PHE A 102 2.67 13.43 13.10
N ASP A 103 3.71 12.64 13.34
CA ASP A 103 4.72 12.95 14.36
C ASP A 103 5.49 14.22 13.99
N ASP A 104 5.96 14.24 12.74
CA ASP A 104 6.62 15.37 12.12
C ASP A 104 5.71 15.98 11.05
N PRO A 105 5.68 17.33 10.90
CA PRO A 105 4.95 17.97 9.83
C PRO A 105 5.48 17.50 8.47
N VAL A 106 4.63 16.83 7.69
CA VAL A 106 4.98 16.31 6.37
C VAL A 106 4.65 17.38 5.33
N ASP A 107 5.61 17.77 4.50
CA ASP A 107 5.33 18.58 3.32
C ASP A 107 4.70 17.71 2.23
N VAL A 108 3.44 17.98 1.91
CA VAL A 108 2.64 17.12 1.01
C VAL A 108 2.66 17.57 -0.45
N VAL A 109 3.50 18.56 -0.78
CA VAL A 109 3.62 19.10 -2.13
C VAL A 109 4.84 18.50 -2.84
N LYS A 110 4.66 18.07 -4.09
CA LYS A 110 5.74 17.55 -4.95
C LYS A 110 6.50 18.63 -5.73
N PHE A 111 5.99 19.86 -5.76
CA PHE A 111 6.56 20.97 -6.54
C PHE A 111 7.28 21.98 -5.64
N ASP A 112 8.52 22.31 -5.97
CA ASP A 112 9.40 23.23 -5.24
C ASP A 112 8.83 24.66 -5.06
N SER A 113 7.80 25.05 -5.80
CA SER A 113 7.21 26.40 -5.71
C SER A 113 6.16 26.57 -4.61
N PHE A 114 5.72 25.51 -3.93
CA PHE A 114 4.76 25.60 -2.84
C PHE A 114 5.04 24.55 -1.77
N SER A 115 5.04 24.94 -0.50
CA SER A 115 5.02 23.99 0.63
C SER A 115 3.63 23.92 1.24
N ALA A 116 3.15 22.70 1.51
CA ALA A 116 1.94 22.48 2.28
C ALA A 116 2.24 21.48 3.39
N TYR A 117 2.75 22.00 4.51
CA TYR A 117 2.97 21.20 5.70
C TYR A 117 1.61 20.78 6.30
N ARG A 118 1.42 19.47 6.42
CA ARG A 118 0.28 18.90 7.14
C ARG A 118 0.81 18.21 8.38
N SER A 119 0.28 18.60 9.53
CA SER A 119 0.49 17.90 10.81
C SER A 119 -0.65 16.94 11.13
N ARG A 120 -1.79 17.09 10.44
CA ARG A 120 -2.97 16.24 10.58
C ARG A 120 -3.68 16.12 9.25
N ILE A 121 -4.15 14.92 8.95
CA ILE A 121 -4.99 14.62 7.81
C ILE A 121 -6.25 13.89 8.25
N THR A 122 -7.31 13.99 7.46
CA THR A 122 -8.51 13.17 7.59
C THR A 122 -8.76 12.50 6.25
N ALA A 123 -8.91 11.18 6.25
CA ALA A 123 -9.13 10.39 5.05
C ALA A 123 -10.12 9.25 5.29
N VAL A 124 -10.82 8.85 4.24
CA VAL A 124 -11.71 7.70 4.25
C VAL A 124 -11.01 6.53 3.59
N ILE A 125 -10.64 5.53 4.38
CA ILE A 125 -9.95 4.34 3.94
C ILE A 125 -10.92 3.15 3.88
N ASN A 126 -10.58 2.16 3.06
CA ASN A 126 -11.20 0.84 3.13
C ASN A 126 -10.52 -0.02 4.22
N LYS A 127 -10.99 -1.26 4.39
CA LYS A 127 -10.39 -2.25 5.31
C LYS A 127 -8.89 -2.48 5.09
N ALA A 128 -8.36 -2.23 3.90
CA ALA A 128 -6.95 -2.40 3.58
C ALA A 128 -6.08 -1.17 3.93
N GLY A 129 -6.65 -0.10 4.52
CA GLY A 129 -5.91 1.12 4.84
C GLY A 129 -5.65 2.02 3.62
N ILE A 130 -6.44 1.86 2.55
CA ILE A 130 -6.27 2.58 1.28
C ILE A 130 -7.47 3.48 1.04
N THR A 131 -7.21 4.74 0.68
CA THR A 131 -8.27 5.70 0.32
C THR A 131 -8.74 5.50 -1.10
N SER A 132 -10.06 5.61 -1.34
CA SER A 132 -10.65 5.56 -2.67
C SER A 132 -10.31 6.78 -3.54
N ALA A 133 -9.91 7.89 -2.91
CA ALA A 133 -9.47 9.10 -3.58
C ALA A 133 -8.12 8.87 -4.26
N LYS A 134 -8.05 9.19 -5.55
CA LYS A 134 -6.85 9.04 -6.38
C LYS A 134 -6.23 10.41 -6.65
N THR A 135 -4.92 10.45 -6.79
CA THR A 135 -4.20 11.60 -7.34
C THR A 135 -4.44 11.67 -8.85
N SER A 136 -4.07 12.78 -9.49
CA SER A 136 -4.14 12.92 -10.95
C SER A 136 -3.33 11.85 -11.70
N ASP A 137 -2.34 11.24 -11.05
CA ASP A 137 -1.52 10.12 -11.56
C ASP A 137 -2.20 8.74 -11.39
N GLY A 138 -3.42 8.68 -10.84
CA GLY A 138 -4.16 7.43 -10.65
C GLY A 138 -3.75 6.61 -9.42
N GLU A 139 -2.77 7.07 -8.64
CA GLU A 139 -2.35 6.45 -7.38
C GLU A 139 -3.28 6.83 -6.23
N ALA A 140 -3.44 5.96 -5.22
CA ALA A 140 -4.21 6.28 -4.03
C ALA A 140 -3.56 7.44 -3.27
N GLN A 141 -4.36 8.42 -2.84
CA GLN A 141 -3.86 9.60 -2.14
C GLN A 141 -3.27 9.25 -0.76
N LEU A 142 -3.79 8.20 -0.13
CA LEU A 142 -3.29 7.71 1.15
C LEU A 142 -3.27 6.19 1.14
N VAL A 143 -2.14 5.63 1.56
CA VAL A 143 -1.97 4.22 1.90
C VAL A 143 -1.34 4.18 3.27
N MET A 144 -1.97 3.49 4.21
CA MET A 144 -1.48 3.38 5.58
C MET A 144 -1.57 1.95 6.09
N GLN A 145 -0.64 1.60 6.97
CA GLN A 145 -0.50 0.30 7.58
C GLN A 145 -0.17 0.47 9.07
N PRO A 146 -0.54 -0.50 9.92
CA PRO A 146 -0.14 -0.48 11.32
C PRO A 146 1.39 -0.43 11.44
N ASP A 147 1.87 0.39 12.36
CA ASP A 147 3.27 0.41 12.75
C ASP A 147 3.49 -0.61 13.88
N ASP A 148 3.87 -1.83 13.52
CA ASP A 148 4.12 -2.94 14.45
C ASP A 148 5.50 -2.82 15.15
N SER A 149 5.89 -1.60 15.55
CA SER A 149 7.15 -1.36 16.28
C SER A 149 7.08 -1.87 17.72
#